data_AF-A0A3M7IVR8-F1
#
_entry.id   AF-A0A3M7IVR8-F1
#
_cell.length_a   1.000
_cell.length_b   1.000
_cell.length_c   1.000
_cell.angle_alpha   90.00
_cell.angle_beta   90.00
_cell.angle_gamma   90.00
#
_symmetry.space_group_name_H-M   'P 1'
#
loop_
_entity.id
_entity.type
_entity.pdbx_description
1 polymer ?
#
loop_
_entity_poly.entity_id
_entity_poly.type
_entity_poly.pdbx_seq_one_letter_code
_entity_poly.pdbx_strand_id
1 'polypeptide(L)'
;MTNNRRKHIYKSGAVALRGPGGYQKSTDNSVPKLAFQHLVEEVAVGLGNEIRFQPSAMDALQEAAEAYMVHMFEPPHAKRTKIQKRDMKFVRSLLRGWGLLQ
;
A
#
# COMPACT_ATOMS: atom_id res chain seq x y z
N MET A 1 -6.77 -45.50 -18.11
CA MET A 1 -5.67 -44.95 -17.29
C MET A 1 -6.03 -43.52 -16.91
N THR A 2 -6.57 -43.29 -15.71
CA THR A 2 -6.95 -41.94 -15.27
C THR A 2 -5.68 -41.18 -14.89
N ASN A 3 -5.37 -40.12 -15.64
CA ASN A 3 -4.17 -39.30 -15.45
C ASN A 3 -4.31 -38.46 -14.17
N ASN A 4 -3.92 -39.03 -13.03
CA ASN A 4 -3.99 -38.39 -11.73
C ASN A 4 -2.81 -37.42 -11.54
N ARG A 5 -2.81 -36.30 -12.27
CA ARG A 5 -1.85 -35.21 -12.02
C ARG A 5 -2.21 -34.51 -10.71
N ARG A 6 -1.47 -34.81 -9.64
CA ARG A 6 -1.56 -34.08 -8.37
C ARG A 6 -1.38 -32.58 -8.65
N LYS A 7 -2.29 -31.74 -8.14
CA LYS A 7 -2.14 -30.28 -8.20
C LYS A 7 -0.82 -29.91 -7.53
N HIS A 8 0.05 -29.22 -8.26
CA HIS A 8 1.32 -28.73 -7.71
C HIS A 8 1.04 -27.63 -6.68
N ILE A 9 1.38 -27.89 -5.41
CA ILE A 9 1.22 -26.92 -4.31
C ILE A 9 2.54 -26.16 -4.15
N TYR A 10 2.47 -24.83 -4.28
CA TYR A 10 3.62 -23.98 -4.00
C TYR A 10 3.90 -23.92 -2.50
N LYS A 11 5.18 -24.02 -2.11
CA LYS A 11 5.60 -23.85 -0.71
C LYS A 11 5.24 -22.44 -0.23
N SER A 12 4.89 -22.31 1.04
CA SER A 12 4.64 -21.02 1.68
C SER A 12 5.83 -20.07 1.46
N GLY A 13 5.58 -18.87 0.93
CA GLY A 13 6.60 -17.89 0.58
C GLY A 13 7.07 -17.94 -0.88
N ALA A 14 6.90 -19.06 -1.60
CA ALA A 14 7.30 -19.17 -3.00
C ALA A 14 6.49 -18.25 -3.93
N VAL A 15 5.22 -18.01 -3.61
CA VAL A 15 4.34 -17.10 -4.36
C VAL A 15 4.64 -15.64 -3.99
N ALA A 16 4.89 -15.36 -2.71
CA ALA A 16 5.21 -14.02 -2.22
C ALA A 16 6.56 -13.51 -2.76
N LEU A 17 7.51 -14.40 -3.07
CA LEU A 17 8.80 -14.05 -3.66
C LEU A 17 8.77 -13.90 -5.19
N ARG A 18 7.75 -14.42 -5.88
CA ARG A 18 7.57 -14.21 -7.33
C ARG A 18 6.93 -12.86 -7.67
N GLY A 19 6.13 -12.31 -6.76
CA GLY A 19 5.33 -11.10 -6.99
C GLY A 19 6.04 -9.73 -6.94
N PRO A 20 7.13 -9.49 -6.17
CA PRO A 20 7.62 -8.12 -5.96
C PRO A 20 8.27 -7.53 -7.21
N GLY A 21 8.78 -8.37 -8.12
CA GLY A 21 9.41 -7.90 -9.34
C GLY A 21 8.45 -7.27 -10.37
N GLY A 22 7.13 -7.44 -10.23
CA GLY A 22 6.14 -6.75 -11.05
C GLY A 22 5.89 -5.33 -10.52
N TYR A 23 5.42 -5.25 -9.27
CA TYR A 23 5.07 -3.97 -8.61
C TYR A 23 6.26 -3.05 -8.37
N GLN A 24 7.48 -3.58 -8.24
CA GLN A 24 8.70 -2.75 -8.14
C GLN A 24 9.18 -2.22 -9.49
N LYS A 25 8.72 -2.78 -10.61
CA LYS A 25 9.12 -2.38 -11.97
C LYS A 25 8.06 -1.54 -12.67
N SER A 26 6.81 -1.67 -12.28
CA SER A 26 5.74 -0.81 -12.74
C SER A 26 5.58 0.41 -11.84
N THR A 27 5.00 1.47 -12.39
CA THR A 27 4.56 2.67 -11.68
C THR A 27 3.04 2.76 -11.66
N ASP A 28 2.36 1.63 -11.84
CA ASP A 28 0.91 1.57 -11.86
C ASP A 28 0.36 1.68 -10.44
N ASN A 29 -0.75 2.41 -10.29
CA ASN A 29 -1.44 2.53 -9.02
C ASN A 29 -1.86 1.16 -8.51
N SER A 30 -1.49 0.86 -7.26
CA SER A 30 -1.81 -0.40 -6.59
C SER A 30 -3.24 -0.41 -6.06
N VAL A 31 -3.80 0.76 -5.74
CA VAL A 31 -5.19 0.92 -5.29
C VAL A 31 -6.09 1.25 -6.49
N PRO A 32 -7.27 0.60 -6.63
CA PRO A 32 -8.21 0.96 -7.69
C PRO A 32 -8.65 2.44 -7.57
N LYS A 33 -8.53 3.21 -8.66
CA LYS A 33 -8.84 4.65 -8.68
C LYS A 33 -10.23 4.98 -8.13
N LEU A 34 -11.25 4.20 -8.49
CA LEU A 34 -12.63 4.42 -8.01
C LEU A 34 -12.75 4.25 -6.48
N ALA A 35 -12.07 3.25 -5.92
CA ALA A 35 -12.08 3.02 -4.47
C ALA A 35 -11.36 4.15 -3.73
N PHE A 36 -10.25 4.64 -4.29
CA PHE A 36 -9.53 5.79 -3.72
C PHE A 36 -10.38 7.07 -3.80
N GLN A 37 -11.04 7.31 -4.94
CA GLN A 37 -11.93 8.46 -5.11
C GLN A 37 -13.06 8.47 -4.07
N HIS A 38 -13.78 7.36 -3.89
CA HIS A 38 -14.84 7.28 -2.89
C HIS A 38 -14.33 7.57 -1.47
N LEU A 39 -13.13 7.08 -1.12
CA LEU A 39 -12.52 7.35 0.18
C LEU A 39 -12.20 8.84 0.36
N VAL A 40 -11.65 9.50 -0.66
CA VAL A 40 -11.34 10.93 -0.62
C VAL A 40 -12.62 11.76 -0.48
N GLU A 41 -13.67 11.39 -1.21
CA GLU A 41 -14.98 12.04 -1.13
C GLU A 41 -15.64 11.84 0.24
N GLU A 42 -15.56 10.63 0.82
CA GLU A 42 -16.05 10.35 2.18
C GLU A 42 -15.36 11.24 3.23
N VAL A 43 -14.02 11.37 3.14
CA VAL A 43 -13.25 12.24 4.03
C VAL A 43 -13.61 13.71 3.82
N ALA A 44 -13.78 14.15 2.57
CA ALA A 44 -14.14 15.54 2.25
C ALA A 44 -15.52 15.92 2.79
N VAL A 45 -16.50 15.01 2.67
CA VAL A 45 -17.84 15.17 3.26
C VAL A 45 -17.75 15.29 4.79
N GLY A 46 -16.92 14.48 5.43
CA GLY A 46 -16.67 14.54 6.87
C GLY A 46 -16.04 15.87 7.35
N LEU A 47 -15.37 16.61 6.46
CA LEU A 47 -14.80 17.92 6.74
C LEU A 47 -15.82 19.07 6.58
N GLY A 48 -17.08 18.78 6.23
CA GLY A 48 -18.17 19.75 6.17
C GLY A 48 -18.12 20.70 4.98
N ASN A 49 -17.27 20.42 3.98
CA ASN A 49 -17.12 21.24 2.79
C ASN A 49 -17.67 20.51 1.56
N GLU A 50 -18.45 21.21 0.74
CA GLU A 50 -18.86 20.72 -0.59
C GLU A 50 -17.69 20.93 -1.58
N ILE A 51 -16.65 20.10 -1.43
CA ILE A 51 -15.42 20.18 -2.21
C ILE A 51 -15.59 19.38 -3.50
N ARG A 52 -15.29 20.01 -4.64
CA ARG A 52 -15.13 19.32 -5.92
C ARG A 52 -13.64 19.15 -6.22
N PHE A 53 -13.25 17.94 -6.60
CA PHE A 53 -11.88 17.63 -6.95
C PHE A 53 -11.67 17.70 -8.47
N GLN A 54 -10.55 18.29 -8.89
CA GLN A 54 -10.08 18.16 -10.27
C GLN A 54 -9.54 16.74 -10.49
N PRO A 55 -9.73 16.13 -11.68
CA PRO A 55 -9.20 14.79 -11.95
C PRO A 55 -7.69 14.67 -11.69
N SER A 56 -6.89 15.66 -12.10
CA SER A 56 -5.45 15.72 -11.84
C SER A 56 -5.09 15.85 -10.36
N ALA A 57 -5.93 16.51 -9.55
CA ALA A 57 -5.74 16.60 -8.12
C ALA A 57 -5.98 15.24 -7.45
N MET A 58 -6.98 14.48 -7.93
CA MET A 58 -7.26 13.12 -7.43
C MET A 58 -6.08 12.18 -7.74
N ASP A 59 -5.53 12.25 -8.95
CA ASP A 59 -4.35 11.46 -9.33
C ASP A 59 -3.14 11.82 -8.46
N ALA A 60 -2.85 13.11 -8.26
CA ALA A 60 -1.74 13.55 -7.41
C ALA A 60 -1.90 13.12 -5.94
N LEU A 61 -3.13 13.19 -5.40
CA LEU A 61 -3.42 12.69 -4.05
C LEU A 61 -3.17 11.18 -3.94
N GLN A 62 -3.56 10.42 -4.97
CA GLN A 62 -3.35 8.99 -4.99
C GLN A 62 -1.85 8.64 -5.07
N GLU A 63 -1.11 9.28 -5.97
CA GLU A 63 0.34 9.09 -6.10
C GLU A 63 1.07 9.39 -4.79
N ALA A 64 0.76 10.53 -4.16
CA ALA A 64 1.36 10.92 -2.89
C ALA A 64 1.02 9.94 -1.76
N ALA A 65 -0.23 9.49 -1.68
CA ALA A 65 -0.67 8.53 -0.68
C ALA A 65 -0.02 7.15 -0.84
N GLU A 66 0.05 6.63 -2.07
CA GLU A 66 0.70 5.35 -2.35
C GLU A 66 2.21 5.41 -2.13
N ALA A 67 2.87 6.50 -2.57
CA ALA A 67 4.29 6.73 -2.28
C ALA A 67 4.53 6.75 -0.76
N TYR A 68 3.71 7.46 0.01
CA TYR A 68 3.82 7.50 1.47
C TYR A 68 3.67 6.10 2.10
N MET A 69 2.72 5.29 1.61
CA MET A 69 2.55 3.92 2.08
C MET A 69 3.75 3.02 1.77
N VAL A 70 4.33 3.11 0.56
CA VAL A 70 5.53 2.35 0.18
C VAL A 70 6.69 2.67 1.14
N HIS A 71 6.93 3.95 1.42
CA HIS A 71 7.97 4.38 2.37
C HIS A 71 7.69 3.87 3.79
N MET A 72 6.42 3.77 4.20
CA MET A 72 6.06 3.18 5.50
C MET A 72 6.36 1.67 5.61
N PHE A 73 6.35 0.95 4.48
CA PHE A 73 6.57 -0.50 4.45
C PHE A 73 8.03 -0.92 4.20
N GLU A 74 8.90 0.00 3.82
CA GLU A 74 10.35 -0.22 3.66
C GLU A 74 11.17 -0.47 4.96
N PRO A 75 10.87 0.10 6.14
CA PRO A 75 11.84 0.18 7.23
C PRO A 75 12.14 -1.17 7.89
N PRO A 76 13.33 -1.30 8.51
CA PRO A 76 13.83 -2.59 8.98
C PRO A 76 13.00 -3.16 10.13
N HIS A 77 12.37 -4.32 9.90
CA HIS A 77 11.50 -4.99 10.88
C HIS A 77 12.28 -5.87 11.87
N ALA A 78 13.20 -5.33 12.67
CA ALA A 78 13.90 -6.04 13.77
C ALA A 78 14.24 -7.53 13.45
N LYS A 79 14.92 -7.76 12.31
CA LYS A 79 15.34 -9.08 11.79
C LYS A 79 14.22 -10.09 11.49
N ARG A 80 12.96 -9.66 11.42
CA ARG A 80 11.80 -10.49 11.05
C ARG A 80 11.39 -10.20 9.60
N THR A 81 10.80 -11.21 8.96
CA THR A 81 10.28 -11.11 7.59
C THR A 81 8.80 -10.72 7.52
N LYS A 82 8.07 -10.79 8.64
CA LYS A 82 6.65 -10.43 8.72
C LYS A 82 6.48 -9.06 9.37
N ILE A 83 5.74 -8.18 8.68
CA ILE A 83 5.31 -6.88 9.20
C ILE A 83 4.26 -7.07 10.30
N GLN A 84 4.42 -6.38 11.42
CA GLN A 84 3.50 -6.40 12.55
C GLN A 84 3.05 -5.00 12.94
N LYS A 85 1.94 -4.91 13.70
CA LYS A 85 1.40 -3.63 14.20
C LYS A 85 2.42 -2.79 14.97
N ARG A 86 3.36 -3.43 15.68
CA ARG A 86 4.43 -2.74 16.41
C ARG A 86 5.41 -2.00 15.49
N ASP A 87 5.59 -2.51 14.28
CA ASP A 87 6.49 -1.92 13.29
C ASP A 87 5.86 -0.61 12.79
N MET A 88 4.55 -0.58 12.50
CA MET A 88 3.85 0.66 12.12
C MET A 88 3.92 1.76 13.19
N LYS A 89 3.85 1.38 14.48
CA LYS A 89 4.04 2.34 15.58
C LYS A 89 5.45 2.93 15.59
N PHE A 90 6.46 2.09 15.36
CA PHE A 90 7.85 2.54 15.24
C PHE A 90 8.04 3.50 14.06
N VAL A 91 7.50 3.16 12.89
CA VAL A 91 7.58 4.01 11.69
C VAL A 91 6.92 5.37 11.93
N ARG A 92 5.72 5.38 12.52
CA ARG A 92 5.04 6.63 12.88
C ARG A 92 5.87 7.48 13.85
N SER A 93 6.56 6.84 14.80
CA SER A 93 7.46 7.54 15.73
C SER A 93 8.68 8.13 15.01
N LEU A 94 9.24 7.40 14.05
CA LEU A 94 10.39 7.86 13.26
C LEU A 94 10.01 9.06 12.39
N LEU A 95 8.87 8.98 11.68
CA LEU A 95 8.38 10.05 10.83
C LEU A 95 8.03 11.32 11.63
N ARG A 96 7.54 11.18 12.88
CA ARG A 96 7.37 12.31 13.81
C ARG A 96 8.71 12.93 14.20
N GLY A 97 9.72 12.11 14.50
CA GLY A 97 11.07 12.58 14.78
C GLY A 97 11.72 13.31 13.60
N TRP A 98 11.35 12.97 12.38
CA TRP A 98 11.79 13.64 11.14
C TRP A 98 10.93 14.84 10.73
N GLY A 99 9.88 15.19 11.49
CA GLY A 99 9.00 16.32 11.21
C GLY A 99 8.03 16.12 10.04
N LEU A 100 7.90 14.90 9.52
CA LEU A 100 7.00 14.56 8.41
C LEU A 100 5.55 14.29 8.86
N LEU A 101 5.35 14.16 10.17
CA LEU A 101 4.06 13.98 10.82
C LEU A 101 3.96 14.98 11.97
N GLN A 102 3.00 15.91 11.90
CA GLN A 102 2.72 16.85 12.99
C GLN A 102 1.89 16.20 14.12
#